data_AF-A0A166YIN5-F1
#
_entry.id   AF-A0A166YIN5-F1
#
_cell.length_a   1.000
_cell.length_b   1.000
_cell.length_c   1.000
_cell.angle_alpha   90.00
_cell.angle_beta   90.00
_cell.angle_gamma   90.00
#
_symmetry.space_group_name_H-M   'P 1'
#
loop_
_entity.id
_entity.type
_entity.pdbx_description
1 polymer ?
#
loop_
_entity_poly.entity_id
_entity_poly.type
_entity_poly.pdbx_seq_one_letter_code
_entity_poly.pdbx_strand_id
1 'polypeptide(L)'
;MVTTVFDDRCAELRAPGFLNLTISIIILLGLVVSYLPQHYRIIARGTSEGISPWFVLLGVTSATAGFANILTVPPSRRDIACCSELGTFECAAGLLGIAQLGVQWISFALILVLFLVFFRYNDANISDEELVDNPPSWHTAIMVGSLCLLHGLLVIILTFVFTVALRDHLDFWANLLGVMAGALAAVQYVPQIWTTYHIKHVGSLSIPMMCIQTPGGLLFAGSLFARLGWEGWSTWGVFVLSALMQGILLAMAIYYEFQEHHGELQSPTLVDEPRRPNPIRTYSEGWEQGLPGPYTAHPERYADTEEELERLQDREERQVERETRPLLRPGGIGDPHKNYNTADD
;
A
#
# COMPACT_ATOMS: atom_id res chain seq x y z
N MET A 1 -8.44 -48.15 -28.59
CA MET A 1 -7.45 -47.06 -28.45
C MET A 1 -7.81 -46.35 -27.15
N VAL A 2 -7.03 -46.56 -26.09
CA VAL A 2 -7.28 -45.93 -24.79
C VAL A 2 -6.70 -44.52 -24.91
N THR A 3 -7.56 -43.53 -25.20
CA THR A 3 -7.20 -42.13 -25.01
C THR A 3 -6.83 -41.96 -23.54
N THR A 4 -5.58 -41.58 -23.28
CA THR A 4 -5.15 -41.33 -21.92
C THR A 4 -5.70 -39.98 -21.47
N VAL A 5 -5.92 -39.79 -20.17
CA VAL A 5 -6.31 -38.49 -19.59
C VAL A 5 -5.34 -37.36 -20.02
N PHE A 6 -4.10 -37.71 -20.35
CA PHE A 6 -3.10 -36.81 -20.90
C PHE A 6 -3.43 -36.36 -22.34
N ASP A 7 -3.80 -37.29 -23.23
CA ASP A 7 -4.21 -36.98 -24.61
C ASP A 7 -5.43 -36.06 -24.65
N ASP A 8 -6.40 -36.31 -23.76
CA ASP A 8 -7.63 -35.52 -23.67
C ASP A 8 -7.35 -34.08 -23.21
N ARG A 9 -6.42 -33.88 -22.26
CA ARG A 9 -6.01 -32.55 -21.80
C ARG A 9 -5.22 -31.77 -22.86
N CYS A 10 -4.29 -32.42 -23.55
CA CYS A 10 -3.56 -31.76 -24.64
C CYS A 10 -4.49 -31.45 -25.84
N ALA A 11 -5.53 -32.27 -26.08
CA ALA A 11 -6.55 -31.98 -27.08
C ALA A 11 -7.41 -30.77 -26.72
N GLU A 12 -7.76 -30.59 -25.44
CA GLU A 12 -8.48 -29.41 -24.94
C GLU A 12 -7.66 -28.12 -25.16
N LEU A 13 -6.33 -28.19 -24.96
CA LEU A 13 -5.41 -27.06 -25.18
C LEU A 13 -5.22 -26.70 -26.67
N ARG A 14 -5.53 -27.59 -27.62
CA ARG A 14 -5.46 -27.29 -29.07
C ARG A 14 -6.51 -26.27 -29.52
N ALA A 15 -7.63 -26.15 -28.81
CA ALA A 15 -8.73 -25.25 -29.16
C ALA A 15 -8.98 -24.24 -28.03
N PRO A 16 -8.11 -23.22 -27.87
CA PRO A 16 -8.26 -22.26 -26.79
C PRO A 16 -9.58 -21.50 -26.92
N GLY A 17 -10.34 -21.44 -25.81
CA GLY A 17 -11.57 -20.66 -25.75
C GLY A 17 -11.31 -19.18 -25.99
N PHE A 18 -11.84 -18.62 -27.08
CA PHE A 18 -11.60 -17.24 -27.50
C PHE A 18 -11.91 -16.20 -26.41
N LEU A 19 -12.96 -16.44 -25.63
CA LEU A 19 -13.35 -15.57 -24.51
C LEU A 19 -12.30 -15.56 -23.38
N ASN A 20 -11.83 -16.73 -22.94
CA ASN A 20 -10.81 -16.84 -21.90
C ASN A 20 -9.48 -16.24 -22.35
N LEU A 21 -9.11 -16.44 -23.62
CA LEU A 21 -7.92 -15.84 -24.21
C LEU A 21 -8.02 -14.31 -24.22
N THR A 22 -9.14 -13.76 -24.70
CA THR A 22 -9.37 -12.30 -24.75
C THR A 22 -9.31 -11.68 -23.36
N ILE A 23 -10.02 -12.28 -22.39
CA ILE A 23 -10.01 -11.83 -20.99
C ILE A 23 -8.58 -11.86 -20.43
N SER A 24 -7.85 -12.95 -20.66
CA SER A 24 -6.49 -13.09 -20.13
C SER A 24 -5.51 -12.09 -20.73
N ILE A 25 -5.64 -11.76 -22.02
CA ILE A 25 -4.83 -10.70 -22.66
C ILE A 25 -5.14 -9.34 -22.04
N ILE A 26 -6.42 -9.01 -21.86
CA ILE A 26 -6.85 -7.74 -21.24
C ILE A 26 -6.28 -7.63 -19.81
N ILE A 27 -6.37 -8.69 -19.01
CA ILE A 27 -5.82 -8.72 -17.65
C ILE A 27 -4.30 -8.52 -17.70
N LEU A 28 -3.60 -9.19 -18.61
CA LEU A 28 -2.15 -9.09 -18.74
C LEU A 28 -1.71 -7.64 -19.05
N LEU A 29 -2.38 -6.99 -20.00
CA LEU A 29 -2.13 -5.60 -20.34
C LEU A 29 -2.46 -4.68 -19.15
N GLY A 30 -3.60 -4.91 -18.49
CA GLY A 30 -4.00 -4.16 -17.30
C GLY A 30 -2.99 -4.28 -16.16
N LEU A 31 -2.42 -5.46 -15.93
CA LEU A 31 -1.36 -5.69 -14.94
C LEU A 31 -0.12 -4.85 -15.27
N VAL A 32 0.39 -4.93 -16.50
CA VAL A 32 1.56 -4.14 -16.92
C VAL A 32 1.31 -2.65 -16.70
N VAL A 33 0.18 -2.13 -17.20
CA VAL A 33 -0.20 -0.72 -17.06
C VAL A 33 -0.34 -0.31 -15.59
N SER A 34 -0.82 -1.18 -14.72
CA SER A 34 -1.01 -0.88 -13.29
C SER A 34 0.30 -0.73 -12.53
N TYR A 35 1.36 -1.47 -12.89
CA TYR A 35 2.66 -1.38 -12.21
C TYR A 35 3.52 -0.22 -12.71
N LEU A 36 3.35 0.20 -13.97
CA LEU A 36 4.17 1.27 -14.58
C LEU A 36 4.17 2.59 -13.79
N PRO A 37 3.03 3.15 -13.33
CA PRO A 37 3.02 4.37 -12.53
C PRO A 37 3.82 4.26 -11.25
N GLN A 38 3.78 3.09 -10.59
CA GLN A 38 4.53 2.86 -9.36
C GLN A 38 6.03 2.83 -9.63
N HIS A 39 6.48 2.09 -10.67
CA HIS A 39 7.88 2.08 -11.06
C HIS A 39 8.38 3.47 -11.45
N TYR A 40 7.59 4.19 -12.24
CA TYR A 40 7.90 5.57 -12.64
C TYR A 40 8.01 6.50 -11.44
N ARG A 41 7.08 6.44 -10.48
CA ARG A 41 7.10 7.29 -9.28
C ARG A 41 8.38 7.10 -8.46
N ILE A 42 8.84 5.86 -8.28
CA ILE A 42 10.07 5.56 -7.54
C ILE A 42 11.29 6.14 -8.28
N ILE A 43 11.38 5.88 -9.59
CA ILE A 43 12.48 6.36 -10.43
C ILE A 43 12.51 7.90 -10.49
N ALA A 44 11.35 8.54 -10.68
CA ALA A 44 11.24 9.98 -10.82
C ALA A 44 11.50 10.73 -9.49
N ARG A 45 11.10 10.14 -8.36
CA ARG A 45 11.42 10.70 -7.03
C ARG A 45 12.90 10.53 -6.69
N GLY A 46 13.54 9.48 -7.21
CA GLY A 46 14.93 9.16 -6.88
C GLY A 46 15.12 8.79 -5.42
N THR A 47 14.07 8.45 -4.69
CA THR A 47 14.10 8.01 -3.28
C THR A 47 13.04 6.93 -3.05
N SER A 48 13.24 6.11 -2.02
CA SER A 48 12.26 5.15 -1.53
C SER A 48 11.58 5.61 -0.24
N GLU A 49 11.74 6.87 0.16
CA GLU A 49 11.02 7.45 1.28
C GLU A 49 9.50 7.40 1.06
N GLY A 50 8.78 6.99 2.10
CA GLY A 50 7.32 6.73 2.05
C GLY A 50 6.94 5.30 1.63
N ILE A 51 7.88 4.47 1.17
CA ILE A 51 7.62 3.05 0.89
C ILE A 51 7.91 2.22 2.14
N SER A 52 6.90 1.52 2.65
CA SER A 52 7.07 0.63 3.80
C SER A 52 8.00 -0.55 3.46
N PRO A 53 9.13 -0.76 4.19
CA PRO A 53 10.01 -1.91 3.98
C PRO A 53 9.29 -3.25 4.21
N TRP A 54 8.32 -3.28 5.13
CA TRP A 54 7.51 -4.47 5.40
C TRP A 54 6.57 -4.80 4.24
N PHE A 55 6.01 -3.80 3.58
CA PHE A 55 5.20 -3.99 2.37
C PHE A 55 6.04 -4.63 1.25
N VAL A 56 7.26 -4.13 1.04
CA VAL A 56 8.17 -4.70 0.04
C VAL A 56 8.53 -6.15 0.39
N LEU A 57 8.89 -6.42 1.66
CA LEU A 57 9.22 -7.77 2.12
C LEU A 57 8.08 -8.76 1.92
N LEU A 58 6.88 -8.44 2.44
CA LEU A 58 5.71 -9.32 2.38
C LEU A 58 5.21 -9.48 0.93
N GLY A 59 5.23 -8.40 0.15
CA GLY A 59 4.83 -8.41 -1.26
C GLY A 59 5.73 -9.29 -2.11
N VAL A 60 7.06 -9.17 -1.99
CA VAL A 60 8.01 -9.95 -2.79
C VAL A 60 8.01 -11.42 -2.39
N THR A 61 7.98 -11.72 -1.08
CA THR A 61 7.97 -13.10 -0.59
C THR A 61 6.66 -13.81 -0.98
N SER A 62 5.51 -13.13 -0.83
CA SER A 62 4.21 -13.63 -1.30
C SER A 62 4.19 -13.85 -2.81
N ALA A 63 4.66 -12.88 -3.62
CA ALA A 63 4.72 -13.01 -5.08
C ALA A 63 5.63 -14.15 -5.53
N THR A 64 6.76 -14.36 -4.85
CA THR A 64 7.70 -15.44 -5.14
C THR A 64 7.07 -16.81 -4.83
N ALA A 65 6.41 -16.94 -3.67
CA ALA A 65 5.68 -18.16 -3.31
C ALA A 65 4.52 -18.42 -4.28
N GLY A 66 3.75 -17.39 -4.66
CA GLY A 66 2.65 -17.48 -5.62
C GLY A 66 3.09 -17.89 -7.03
N PHE A 67 4.22 -17.35 -7.50
CA PHE A 67 4.78 -17.73 -8.80
C PHE A 67 5.33 -19.17 -8.79
N ALA A 68 6.03 -19.57 -7.72
CA ALA A 68 6.48 -20.95 -7.56
C ALA A 68 5.29 -21.92 -7.43
N ASN A 69 4.20 -21.52 -6.76
CA ASN A 69 2.96 -22.29 -6.68
C ASN A 69 2.38 -22.57 -8.07
N ILE A 70 2.13 -21.54 -8.90
CA ILE A 70 1.52 -21.76 -10.22
C ILE A 70 2.40 -22.62 -11.14
N LEU A 71 3.74 -22.60 -10.97
CA LEU A 71 4.64 -23.45 -11.75
C LEU A 71 4.60 -24.92 -11.30
N THR A 72 4.25 -25.19 -10.06
CA THR A 72 4.32 -26.53 -9.44
C THR A 72 2.97 -27.23 -9.32
N VAL A 73 1.84 -26.49 -9.39
CA VAL A 73 0.50 -27.11 -9.33
C VAL A 73 0.27 -28.14 -10.45
N PRO A 74 -0.45 -29.25 -10.17
CA PRO A 74 -0.62 -30.34 -11.13
C PRO A 74 -1.17 -29.91 -12.50
N PRO A 75 -2.22 -29.05 -12.61
CA PRO A 75 -2.73 -28.64 -13.90
C PRO A 75 -1.69 -27.89 -14.75
N SER A 76 -0.97 -26.93 -14.18
CA SER A 76 0.10 -26.21 -14.89
C SER A 76 1.21 -27.13 -15.38
N ARG A 77 1.61 -28.13 -14.59
CA ARG A 77 2.65 -29.08 -15.01
C ARG A 77 2.20 -29.90 -16.22
N ARG A 78 0.94 -30.33 -16.26
CA ARG A 78 0.36 -31.03 -17.42
C ARG A 78 0.30 -30.09 -18.63
N ASP A 79 -0.14 -28.85 -18.45
CA ASP A 79 -0.18 -27.85 -19.53
C ASP A 79 1.22 -27.59 -20.12
N ILE A 80 2.25 -27.43 -19.27
CA ILE A 80 3.64 -27.25 -19.71
C ILE A 80 4.16 -28.49 -20.44
N ALA A 81 3.82 -29.70 -20.01
CA ALA A 81 4.22 -30.92 -20.70
C ALA A 81 3.58 -31.06 -22.10
N CYS A 82 2.31 -30.68 -22.24
CA CYS A 82 1.59 -30.67 -23.53
C CYS A 82 2.21 -29.71 -24.56
N CYS A 83 2.92 -28.66 -24.13
CA CYS A 83 3.56 -27.72 -25.04
C CYS A 83 4.63 -28.33 -25.96
N SER A 84 5.12 -29.54 -25.68
CA SER A 84 6.01 -30.27 -26.58
C SER A 84 5.31 -30.81 -27.84
N GLU A 85 3.98 -30.94 -27.81
CA GLU A 85 3.15 -31.52 -28.88
C GLU A 85 2.20 -30.50 -29.53
N LEU A 86 2.13 -29.29 -28.98
CA LEU A 86 1.24 -28.21 -29.43
C LEU A 86 1.97 -27.21 -30.32
N GLY A 87 1.21 -26.51 -31.17
CA GLY A 87 1.73 -25.34 -31.87
C GLY A 87 2.07 -24.20 -30.90
N THR A 88 2.90 -23.27 -31.38
CA THR A 88 3.41 -22.16 -30.55
C THR A 88 2.29 -21.25 -30.02
N PHE A 89 1.23 -21.04 -30.80
CA PHE A 89 0.13 -20.17 -30.42
C PHE A 89 -0.76 -20.82 -29.37
N GLU A 90 -1.08 -22.11 -29.55
CA GLU A 90 -1.90 -22.90 -28.63
C GLU A 90 -1.21 -23.04 -27.28
N CYS A 91 0.09 -23.34 -27.27
CA CYS A 91 0.89 -23.36 -26.05
C CYS A 91 0.93 -21.97 -25.38
N ALA A 92 1.17 -20.89 -26.13
CA ALA A 92 1.19 -19.54 -25.56
C ALA A 92 -0.15 -19.15 -24.94
N ALA A 93 -1.26 -19.47 -25.60
CA ALA A 93 -2.61 -19.26 -25.09
C ALA A 93 -2.87 -20.07 -23.81
N GLY A 94 -2.45 -21.34 -23.77
CA GLY A 94 -2.60 -22.24 -22.62
C GLY A 94 -1.76 -21.84 -21.41
N LEU A 95 -0.59 -21.22 -21.62
CA LEU A 95 0.32 -20.79 -20.56
C LEU A 95 0.14 -19.32 -20.14
N LEU A 96 -0.84 -18.60 -20.70
CA LEU A 96 -1.02 -17.17 -20.45
C LEU A 96 -1.25 -16.84 -18.96
N GLY A 97 -1.92 -17.71 -18.22
CA GLY A 97 -2.08 -17.59 -16.76
C GLY A 97 -0.74 -17.64 -16.00
N ILE A 98 0.20 -18.46 -16.45
CA ILE A 98 1.56 -18.51 -15.88
C ILE A 98 2.30 -17.22 -16.20
N ALA A 99 2.17 -16.73 -17.44
CA ALA A 99 2.80 -15.48 -17.87
C ALA A 99 2.27 -14.27 -17.06
N GLN A 100 0.97 -14.22 -16.75
CA GLN A 100 0.38 -13.16 -15.91
C GLN A 100 1.02 -13.11 -14.52
N LEU A 101 1.13 -14.26 -13.83
CA LEU A 101 1.78 -14.32 -12.52
C LEU A 101 3.28 -14.05 -12.61
N GLY A 102 3.94 -14.47 -13.70
CA GLY A 102 5.34 -14.16 -13.97
C GLY A 102 5.60 -12.67 -14.14
N VAL A 103 4.77 -11.97 -14.91
CA VAL A 103 4.85 -10.51 -15.06
C VAL A 103 4.61 -9.79 -13.73
N GLN A 104 3.65 -10.25 -12.93
CA GLN A 104 3.41 -9.73 -11.59
C GLN A 104 4.64 -9.93 -10.68
N TRP A 105 5.23 -11.13 -10.68
CA TRP A 105 6.43 -11.43 -9.90
C TRP A 105 7.63 -10.58 -10.32
N ILE A 106 7.89 -10.44 -11.63
CA ILE A 106 8.94 -9.56 -12.17
C ILE A 106 8.71 -8.12 -11.75
N SER A 107 7.46 -7.65 -11.80
CA SER A 107 7.11 -6.27 -11.42
C SER A 107 7.39 -5.99 -9.94
N PHE A 108 7.09 -6.93 -9.04
CA PHE A 108 7.44 -6.83 -7.62
C PHE A 108 8.95 -6.95 -7.37
N ALA A 109 9.64 -7.83 -8.10
CA ALA A 109 11.10 -7.93 -8.03
C ALA A 109 11.76 -6.61 -8.47
N LEU A 110 11.23 -5.95 -9.51
CA LEU A 110 11.69 -4.63 -9.93
C LEU A 110 11.46 -3.57 -8.84
N ILE A 111 10.31 -3.60 -8.14
CA ILE A 111 10.06 -2.73 -6.98
C ILE A 111 11.12 -2.95 -5.89
N LEU A 112 11.47 -4.21 -5.58
CA LEU A 112 12.55 -4.50 -4.62
C LEU A 112 13.89 -3.92 -5.07
N VAL A 113 14.26 -4.11 -6.34
CA VAL A 113 15.52 -3.57 -6.88
C VAL A 113 15.53 -2.05 -6.78
N LEU A 114 14.47 -1.39 -7.23
CA LEU A 114 14.33 0.07 -7.14
C LEU A 114 14.37 0.54 -5.68
N PHE A 115 13.70 -0.18 -4.77
CA PHE A 115 13.70 0.10 -3.34
C PHE A 115 15.12 0.04 -2.75
N LEU A 116 15.92 -0.97 -3.12
CA LEU A 116 17.30 -1.11 -2.63
C LEU A 116 18.25 -0.07 -3.25
N VAL A 117 18.06 0.26 -4.53
CA VAL A 117 18.88 1.26 -5.24
C VAL A 117 18.62 2.67 -4.70
N PHE A 118 17.35 3.03 -4.49
CA PHE A 118 16.95 4.37 -4.07
C PHE A 118 16.68 4.49 -2.56
N PHE A 119 17.11 3.52 -1.73
CA PHE A 119 16.78 3.50 -0.30
C PHE A 119 17.27 4.76 0.45
N ARG A 120 18.40 5.33 0.03
CA ARG A 120 19.04 6.52 0.63
C ARG A 120 19.81 7.35 -0.38
N TYR A 121 19.23 7.59 -1.56
CA TYR A 121 19.90 8.43 -2.54
C TYR A 121 19.92 9.87 -2.00
N ASN A 122 21.10 10.33 -1.56
CA ASN A 122 21.26 11.61 -0.85
C ASN A 122 20.91 12.85 -1.71
N ASP A 123 20.85 12.69 -3.04
CA ASP A 123 20.44 13.74 -4.00
C ASP A 123 19.01 13.48 -4.53
N ALA A 124 18.10 13.03 -3.66
CA ALA A 124 16.71 12.81 -4.04
C ALA A 124 16.00 14.13 -4.39
N ASN A 125 15.10 14.09 -5.37
CA ASN A 125 14.43 15.29 -5.89
C ASN A 125 13.19 15.63 -5.05
N ILE A 126 13.39 15.89 -3.75
CA ILE A 126 12.33 16.15 -2.77
C ILE A 126 12.59 17.48 -2.06
N SER A 127 11.53 18.23 -1.73
CA SER A 127 11.63 19.45 -0.92
C SER A 127 11.91 19.12 0.54
N ASP A 128 12.65 19.99 1.24
CA ASP A 128 13.05 19.79 2.65
C ASP A 128 11.86 19.57 3.61
N GLU A 129 10.65 19.95 3.20
CA GLU A 129 9.39 19.79 3.94
C GLU A 129 8.80 18.36 3.91
N GLU A 130 9.21 17.49 2.96
CA GLU A 130 8.73 16.10 2.86
C GLU A 130 9.67 15.07 3.54
N LEU A 131 10.82 15.52 4.07
CA LEU A 131 11.80 14.67 4.75
C LEU A 131 11.29 14.22 6.12
N VAL A 132 11.29 12.91 6.37
CA VAL A 132 10.87 12.33 7.66
C VAL A 132 11.99 12.50 8.69
N ASP A 133 11.70 13.05 9.87
CA ASP A 133 12.67 13.31 10.96
C ASP A 133 13.46 12.06 11.42
N ASN A 134 12.93 10.84 11.19
CA ASN A 134 13.58 9.57 11.53
C ASN A 134 13.40 8.53 10.40
N PRO A 135 14.22 8.59 9.33
CA PRO A 135 14.12 7.62 8.25
C PRO A 135 14.58 6.22 8.73
N PRO A 136 13.98 5.14 8.21
CA PRO A 136 14.42 3.78 8.54
C PRO A 136 15.90 3.59 8.17
N SER A 137 16.65 2.99 9.09
CA SER A 137 18.10 2.84 8.91
C SER A 137 18.43 1.98 7.68
N TRP A 138 19.61 2.21 7.08
CA TRP A 138 20.15 1.38 5.98
C TRP A 138 20.18 -0.13 6.32
N HIS A 139 20.28 -0.48 7.60
CA HIS A 139 20.18 -1.87 8.05
C HIS A 139 18.83 -2.50 7.74
N THR A 140 17.74 -1.73 7.77
CA THR A 140 16.40 -2.20 7.43
C THR A 140 16.32 -2.62 5.97
N ALA A 141 16.91 -1.85 5.05
CA ALA A 141 16.96 -2.21 3.63
C ALA A 141 17.80 -3.45 3.37
N ILE A 142 18.99 -3.54 3.98
CA ILE A 142 19.82 -4.75 3.87
C ILE A 142 19.06 -5.97 4.41
N MET A 143 18.41 -5.83 5.57
CA MET A 143 17.64 -6.92 6.18
C MET A 143 16.51 -7.37 5.24
N VAL A 144 15.69 -6.44 4.73
CA VAL A 144 14.61 -6.77 3.79
C VAL A 144 15.14 -7.42 2.53
N GLY A 145 16.17 -6.84 1.89
CA GLY A 145 16.78 -7.39 0.68
C GLY A 145 17.36 -8.79 0.90
N SER A 146 18.09 -8.99 2.00
CA SER A 146 18.68 -10.29 2.34
C SER A 146 17.63 -11.35 2.65
N LEU A 147 16.55 -11.00 3.34
CA LEU A 147 15.47 -11.93 3.67
C LEU A 147 14.66 -12.31 2.42
N CYS A 148 14.36 -11.35 1.54
CA CYS A 148 13.75 -11.61 0.24
C CYS A 148 14.61 -12.55 -0.61
N LEU A 149 15.93 -12.28 -0.68
CA LEU A 149 16.87 -13.10 -1.43
C LEU A 149 16.96 -14.53 -0.86
N LEU A 150 17.13 -14.67 0.46
CA LEU A 150 17.18 -15.95 1.15
C LEU A 150 15.90 -16.75 0.92
N HIS A 151 14.74 -16.13 1.08
CA HIS A 151 13.45 -16.77 0.82
C HIS A 151 13.34 -17.23 -0.64
N GLY A 152 13.70 -16.38 -1.61
CA GLY A 152 13.68 -16.74 -3.02
C GLY A 152 14.60 -17.92 -3.35
N LEU A 153 15.82 -17.91 -2.83
CA LEU A 153 16.78 -19.02 -2.99
C LEU A 153 16.26 -20.32 -2.36
N LEU A 154 15.70 -20.26 -1.16
CA LEU A 154 15.10 -21.43 -0.50
C LEU A 154 13.95 -21.99 -1.32
N VAL A 155 13.05 -21.14 -1.83
CA VAL A 155 11.94 -21.57 -2.69
C VAL A 155 12.47 -22.24 -3.97
N ILE A 156 13.48 -21.68 -4.62
CA ILE A 156 14.10 -22.28 -5.82
C ILE A 156 14.71 -23.64 -5.51
N ILE A 157 15.54 -23.73 -4.47
CA ILE A 157 16.23 -24.97 -4.08
C ILE A 157 15.22 -26.06 -3.70
N LEU A 158 14.26 -25.74 -2.85
CA LEU A 158 13.23 -26.70 -2.44
C LEU A 158 12.37 -27.12 -3.62
N THR A 159 11.95 -26.19 -4.47
CA THR A 159 11.18 -26.52 -5.70
C THR A 159 11.97 -27.47 -6.60
N PHE A 160 13.27 -27.24 -6.79
CA PHE A 160 14.14 -28.15 -7.53
C PHE A 160 14.20 -29.55 -6.89
N VAL A 161 14.41 -29.63 -5.57
CA VAL A 161 14.44 -30.90 -4.82
C VAL A 161 13.12 -31.66 -4.94
N PHE A 162 11.97 -31.00 -4.77
CA PHE A 162 10.66 -31.64 -4.93
C PHE A 162 10.39 -32.07 -6.37
N THR A 163 10.92 -31.35 -7.35
CA THR A 163 10.75 -31.69 -8.77
C THR A 163 11.62 -32.88 -9.20
N VAL A 164 12.82 -33.02 -8.63
CA VAL A 164 13.80 -34.03 -9.06
C VAL A 164 13.80 -35.26 -8.15
N ALA A 165 13.91 -35.07 -6.84
CA ALA A 165 14.15 -36.13 -5.86
C ALA A 165 12.89 -36.57 -5.10
N LEU A 166 11.94 -35.67 -4.84
CA LEU A 166 10.74 -35.94 -4.02
C LEU A 166 9.45 -35.72 -4.81
N ARG A 167 9.36 -36.29 -6.02
CA ARG A 167 8.26 -36.08 -6.97
C ARG A 167 6.88 -36.38 -6.40
N ASP A 168 6.77 -37.41 -5.56
CA ASP A 168 5.52 -37.83 -4.91
C ASP A 168 4.98 -36.78 -3.93
N HIS A 169 5.82 -35.83 -3.49
CA HIS A 169 5.45 -34.75 -2.57
C HIS A 169 5.35 -33.38 -3.25
N LEU A 170 5.47 -33.30 -4.57
CA LEU A 170 5.45 -32.03 -5.30
C LEU A 170 4.08 -31.33 -5.20
N ASP A 171 2.98 -32.09 -5.16
CA ASP A 171 1.63 -31.55 -4.98
C ASP A 171 1.46 -30.90 -3.61
N PHE A 172 2.03 -31.52 -2.58
CA PHE A 172 2.07 -30.95 -1.23
C PHE A 172 2.88 -29.65 -1.20
N TRP A 173 4.06 -29.66 -1.83
CA TRP A 173 4.90 -28.46 -1.95
C TRP A 173 4.18 -27.31 -2.66
N ALA A 174 3.49 -27.59 -3.77
CA ALA A 174 2.70 -26.61 -4.48
C ALA A 174 1.63 -25.99 -3.57
N ASN A 175 0.86 -26.80 -2.86
CA ASN A 175 -0.17 -26.30 -1.94
C ASN A 175 0.41 -25.50 -0.77
N LEU A 176 1.55 -25.93 -0.21
CA LEU A 176 2.25 -25.20 0.84
C LEU A 176 2.66 -23.79 0.37
N LEU A 177 3.19 -23.67 -0.85
CA LEU A 177 3.54 -22.37 -1.44
C LEU A 177 2.33 -21.47 -1.63
N GLY A 178 1.19 -22.01 -2.08
CA GLY A 178 -0.05 -21.24 -2.22
C GLY A 178 -0.60 -20.75 -0.88
N VAL A 179 -0.62 -21.62 0.13
CA VAL A 179 -1.01 -21.24 1.50
C VAL A 179 -0.07 -20.19 2.08
N MET A 180 1.24 -20.34 1.87
CA MET A 180 2.25 -19.35 2.28
C MET A 180 1.99 -17.99 1.61
N ALA A 181 1.76 -17.97 0.29
CA ALA A 181 1.45 -16.74 -0.44
C ALA A 181 0.19 -16.06 0.10
N GLY A 182 -0.88 -16.82 0.34
CA GLY A 182 -2.13 -16.33 0.92
C GLY A 182 -1.98 -15.83 2.35
N ALA A 183 -1.21 -16.52 3.20
CA ALA A 183 -0.92 -16.08 4.57
C ALA A 183 -0.13 -14.77 4.59
N LEU A 184 0.91 -14.64 3.74
CA LEU A 184 1.67 -13.40 3.62
C LEU A 184 0.84 -12.24 3.08
N ALA A 185 -0.11 -12.51 2.16
CA ALA A 185 -1.08 -11.51 1.71
C ALA A 185 -2.03 -11.11 2.85
N ALA A 186 -2.54 -12.06 3.62
CA ALA A 186 -3.38 -11.79 4.79
C ALA A 186 -2.69 -10.90 5.83
N VAL A 187 -1.40 -11.15 6.11
CA VAL A 187 -0.60 -10.33 7.01
C VAL A 187 -0.45 -8.89 6.51
N GLN A 188 -0.54 -8.64 5.20
CA GLN A 188 -0.54 -7.27 4.65
C GLN A 188 -1.89 -6.58 4.85
N TYR A 189 -3.00 -7.25 4.54
CA TYR A 189 -4.32 -6.63 4.56
C TYR A 189 -4.93 -6.52 5.97
N VAL A 190 -4.73 -7.51 6.85
CA VAL A 190 -5.38 -7.56 8.16
C VAL A 190 -5.02 -6.36 9.06
N PRO A 191 -3.73 -5.97 9.22
CA PRO A 191 -3.38 -4.80 10.02
C PRO A 191 -3.99 -3.52 9.47
N GLN A 192 -4.10 -3.40 8.15
CA GLN A 192 -4.73 -2.25 7.50
C GLN A 192 -6.23 -2.23 7.78
N ILE A 193 -6.91 -3.37 7.65
CA ILE A 193 -8.34 -3.51 7.98
C ILE A 193 -8.59 -3.11 9.43
N TRP A 194 -7.77 -3.64 10.35
CA TRP A 194 -7.87 -3.34 11.77
C TRP A 194 -7.67 -1.84 12.03
N THR A 195 -6.65 -1.24 11.43
CA THR A 195 -6.33 0.18 11.63
C THR A 195 -7.45 1.08 11.10
N THR A 196 -7.92 0.86 9.86
CA THR A 196 -9.05 1.60 9.28
C THR A 196 -10.31 1.44 10.13
N TYR A 197 -10.56 0.25 10.67
CA TYR A 197 -11.70 0.03 11.55
C TYR A 197 -11.60 0.81 12.88
N HIS A 198 -10.41 0.99 13.44
CA HIS A 198 -10.23 1.69 14.72
C HIS A 198 -10.17 3.21 14.56
N ILE A 199 -9.51 3.70 13.50
CA ILE A 199 -9.37 5.14 13.24
C ILE A 199 -10.70 5.74 12.71
N LYS A 200 -11.60 4.92 12.13
CA LYS A 200 -12.88 5.37 11.56
C LYS A 200 -12.74 6.41 10.44
N HIS A 201 -11.56 6.50 9.85
CA HIS A 201 -11.25 7.41 8.76
C HIS A 201 -10.34 6.70 7.75
N VAL A 202 -10.46 7.10 6.48
CA VAL A 202 -9.85 6.41 5.34
C VAL A 202 -8.39 6.82 5.13
N GLY A 203 -8.01 8.03 5.56
CA GLY A 203 -6.64 8.55 5.45
C GLY A 203 -6.19 8.66 3.99
N SER A 204 -4.96 8.24 3.68
CA SER A 204 -4.37 8.37 2.33
C SER A 204 -4.77 7.27 1.34
N LEU A 205 -5.85 6.52 1.59
CA LEU A 205 -6.25 5.37 0.77
C LEU A 205 -6.92 5.83 -0.54
N SER A 206 -6.51 5.27 -1.68
CA SER A 206 -7.17 5.58 -2.96
C SER A 206 -8.40 4.71 -3.20
N ILE A 207 -9.59 5.24 -2.90
CA ILE A 207 -10.88 4.58 -3.19
C ILE A 207 -11.00 4.20 -4.69
N PRO A 208 -10.68 5.10 -5.66
CA PRO A 208 -10.79 4.75 -7.09
C PRO A 208 -9.94 3.55 -7.50
N MET A 209 -8.72 3.46 -6.96
CA MET A 209 -7.81 2.34 -7.21
C MET A 209 -8.42 1.02 -6.72
N MET A 210 -9.01 1.02 -5.52
CA MET A 210 -9.65 -0.17 -4.95
C MET A 210 -10.92 -0.59 -5.68
N CYS A 211 -11.71 0.37 -6.18
CA CYS A 211 -12.90 0.10 -7.01
C CYS A 211 -12.57 -0.63 -8.31
N ILE A 212 -11.40 -0.38 -8.90
CA ILE A 212 -10.96 -1.05 -10.13
C ILE A 212 -10.31 -2.40 -9.79
N GLN A 213 -9.47 -2.44 -8.76
CA GLN A 213 -8.69 -3.63 -8.44
C GLN A 213 -9.51 -4.76 -7.82
N THR A 214 -10.48 -4.46 -6.96
CA THR A 214 -11.31 -5.49 -6.31
C THR A 214 -12.04 -6.37 -7.34
N PRO A 215 -12.83 -5.82 -8.29
CA PRO A 215 -13.47 -6.63 -9.32
C PRO A 215 -12.44 -7.24 -10.29
N GLY A 216 -11.35 -6.52 -10.62
CA GLY A 216 -10.28 -7.03 -11.45
C GLY A 216 -9.59 -8.27 -10.86
N GLY A 217 -9.37 -8.29 -9.55
CA GLY A 217 -8.79 -9.42 -8.81
C GLY A 217 -9.71 -10.64 -8.78
N LEU A 218 -11.02 -10.45 -8.61
CA LEU A 218 -12.00 -11.54 -8.72
C LEU A 218 -12.11 -12.09 -10.14
N LEU A 219 -12.09 -11.21 -11.15
CA LEU A 219 -12.10 -11.60 -12.56
C LEU A 219 -10.81 -12.38 -12.91
N PHE A 220 -9.67 -11.97 -12.37
CA PHE A 220 -8.41 -12.70 -12.52
C PHE A 220 -8.45 -14.07 -11.85
N ALA A 221 -8.95 -14.15 -10.61
CA ALA A 221 -9.16 -15.42 -9.91
C ALA A 221 -10.08 -16.35 -10.70
N GLY A 222 -11.18 -15.82 -11.25
CA GLY A 222 -12.11 -16.56 -12.11
C GLY A 222 -11.44 -17.08 -13.39
N SER A 223 -10.58 -16.29 -14.02
CA SER A 223 -9.80 -16.72 -15.19
C SER A 223 -8.84 -17.88 -14.85
N LEU A 224 -8.23 -17.86 -13.67
CA LEU A 224 -7.35 -18.93 -13.19
C LEU A 224 -8.14 -20.18 -12.81
N PHE A 225 -9.33 -20.02 -12.22
CA PHE A 225 -10.26 -21.13 -11.95
C PHE A 225 -10.72 -21.79 -13.25
N ALA A 226 -11.10 -21.00 -14.27
CA ALA A 226 -11.49 -21.54 -15.58
C ALA A 226 -10.37 -22.36 -16.24
N ARG A 227 -9.11 -21.97 -16.00
CA ARG A 227 -7.92 -22.66 -16.54
C ARG A 227 -7.51 -23.91 -15.75
N LEU A 228 -7.42 -23.77 -14.43
CA LEU A 228 -6.82 -24.78 -13.54
C LEU A 228 -7.86 -25.70 -12.86
N GLY A 229 -9.14 -25.30 -12.87
CA GLY A 229 -10.21 -25.98 -12.16
C GLY A 229 -10.00 -26.03 -10.65
N TRP A 230 -10.62 -27.02 -10.01
CA TRP A 230 -10.52 -27.25 -8.56
C TRP A 230 -9.13 -27.70 -8.10
N GLU A 231 -8.37 -28.38 -8.96
CA GLU A 231 -6.99 -28.80 -8.63
C GLU A 231 -6.04 -27.60 -8.44
N GLY A 232 -6.36 -26.44 -9.02
CA GLY A 232 -5.59 -25.20 -8.88
C GLY A 232 -5.98 -24.29 -7.72
N TRP A 233 -6.75 -24.79 -6.73
CA TRP A 233 -7.28 -23.96 -5.64
C TRP A 233 -6.23 -23.15 -4.88
N SER A 234 -5.03 -23.71 -4.70
CA SER A 234 -3.93 -23.04 -4.01
C SER A 234 -3.33 -21.88 -4.81
N THR A 235 -3.66 -21.77 -6.11
CA THR A 235 -3.29 -20.63 -6.96
C THR A 235 -4.40 -19.58 -6.99
N TRP A 236 -5.59 -19.92 -7.48
CA TRP A 236 -6.67 -18.93 -7.63
C TRP A 236 -7.25 -18.48 -6.30
N GLY A 237 -7.20 -19.34 -5.27
CA GLY A 237 -7.70 -19.03 -3.93
C GLY A 237 -6.96 -17.88 -3.25
N VAL A 238 -5.67 -17.70 -3.54
CA VAL A 238 -4.87 -16.57 -3.04
C VAL A 238 -5.42 -15.24 -3.55
N PHE A 239 -5.84 -15.19 -4.81
CA PHE A 239 -6.41 -13.99 -5.42
C PHE A 239 -7.84 -13.73 -4.93
N VAL A 240 -8.64 -14.78 -4.71
CA VAL A 240 -9.95 -14.63 -4.05
C VAL A 240 -9.77 -14.04 -2.66
N LEU A 241 -8.87 -14.60 -1.85
CA LEU A 241 -8.59 -14.11 -0.50
C LEU A 241 -8.19 -12.63 -0.51
N SER A 242 -7.25 -12.27 -1.39
CA SER A 242 -6.75 -10.90 -1.52
C SER A 242 -7.85 -9.93 -1.97
N ALA A 243 -8.65 -10.31 -2.98
CA ALA A 243 -9.75 -9.48 -3.47
C ALA A 243 -10.87 -9.30 -2.44
N LEU A 244 -11.18 -10.34 -1.64
CA LEU A 244 -12.14 -10.21 -0.54
C LEU A 244 -11.64 -9.28 0.56
N MET A 245 -10.37 -9.42 0.97
CA MET A 245 -9.78 -8.51 1.95
C MET A 245 -9.74 -7.06 1.46
N GLN A 246 -9.37 -6.85 0.19
CA GLN A 246 -9.42 -5.53 -0.44
C GLN A 246 -10.84 -4.99 -0.57
N GLY A 247 -11.82 -5.86 -0.84
CA GLY A 247 -13.25 -5.50 -0.86
C GLY A 247 -13.77 -5.07 0.52
N ILE A 248 -13.31 -5.71 1.61
CA ILE A 248 -13.63 -5.29 2.98
C ILE A 248 -13.07 -3.88 3.26
N LEU A 249 -11.81 -3.62 2.87
CA LEU A 249 -11.21 -2.28 2.96
C LEU A 249 -12.01 -1.24 2.17
N LEU A 250 -12.38 -1.56 0.93
CA LEU A 250 -13.16 -0.68 0.08
C LEU A 250 -14.54 -0.37 0.70
N ALA A 251 -15.23 -1.38 1.25
CA ALA A 251 -16.52 -1.18 1.90
C ALA A 251 -16.40 -0.27 3.13
N MET A 252 -15.38 -0.46 3.97
CA MET A 252 -15.12 0.44 5.09
C MET A 252 -14.77 1.85 4.61
N ALA A 253 -13.97 1.97 3.55
CA ALA A 253 -13.59 3.27 3.00
C ALA A 253 -14.81 4.06 2.51
N ILE A 254 -15.67 3.43 1.70
CA ILE A 254 -16.92 4.05 1.24
C ILE A 254 -17.81 4.43 2.43
N TYR A 255 -17.91 3.56 3.44
CA TYR A 255 -18.75 3.80 4.61
C TYR A 255 -18.29 5.03 5.42
N TYR A 256 -16.99 5.14 5.73
CA TYR A 256 -16.48 6.26 6.53
C TYR A 256 -16.46 7.58 5.73
N GLU A 257 -16.13 7.54 4.44
CA GLU A 257 -16.21 8.72 3.57
C GLU A 257 -17.65 9.28 3.51
N PHE A 258 -18.63 8.38 3.39
CA PHE A 258 -20.03 8.76 3.36
C PHE A 258 -20.49 9.36 4.70
N GLN A 259 -20.01 8.80 5.83
CA GLN A 259 -20.34 9.29 7.16
C GLN A 259 -19.75 10.69 7.42
N GLU A 260 -18.51 10.93 6.99
CA GLU A 260 -17.84 12.23 7.12
C GLU A 260 -18.60 13.32 6.37
N HIS A 261 -18.94 13.08 5.10
CA HIS A 261 -19.75 14.01 4.31
C HIS A 261 -21.16 14.24 4.88
N HIS A 262 -21.81 13.24 5.48
CA HIS A 262 -23.13 13.42 6.10
C HIS A 262 -23.05 14.17 7.43
N GLY A 263 -21.96 14.02 8.18
CA GLY A 263 -21.69 14.81 9.39
C GLY A 263 -21.48 16.29 9.08
N GLU A 264 -20.81 16.61 7.97
CA GLU A 264 -20.66 17.99 7.50
C GLU A 264 -21.99 18.63 7.08
N LEU A 265 -22.83 17.90 6.34
CA LEU A 265 -24.16 18.37 5.88
C LEU A 265 -25.17 18.62 7.02
N GLN A 266 -24.97 18.03 8.20
CA GLN A 266 -25.82 18.23 9.39
C GLN A 266 -25.29 19.30 10.35
N SER A 267 -24.07 19.80 10.15
CA SER A 267 -23.67 21.05 10.79
C SER A 267 -24.53 22.16 10.18
N PRO A 268 -25.39 22.85 10.96
CA PRO A 268 -26.17 23.94 10.41
C PRO A 268 -25.18 24.92 9.80
N THR A 269 -25.41 25.32 8.54
CA THR A 269 -24.75 26.48 7.95
C THR A 269 -24.91 27.63 8.93
N LEU A 270 -23.91 27.83 9.79
CA LEU A 270 -23.85 28.96 10.69
C LEU A 270 -23.76 30.16 9.76
N VAL A 271 -24.82 30.94 9.81
CA VAL A 271 -24.98 32.29 9.29
C VAL A 271 -23.63 32.96 9.15
N ASP A 272 -23.32 33.42 7.93
CA ASP A 272 -22.25 34.33 7.54
C ASP A 272 -21.50 34.92 8.75
N GLU A 273 -20.59 34.13 9.33
CA GLU A 273 -19.77 34.58 10.45
C GLU A 273 -18.89 35.71 9.91
N PRO A 274 -18.68 36.80 10.65
CA PRO A 274 -17.66 37.77 10.28
C PRO A 274 -16.32 37.02 10.17
N ARG A 275 -15.89 36.82 8.92
CA ARG A 275 -14.70 36.06 8.52
C ARG A 275 -13.54 36.41 9.46
N ARG A 276 -13.19 35.49 10.37
CA ARG A 276 -12.04 35.66 11.26
C ARG A 276 -10.84 36.01 10.38
N PRO A 277 -10.12 37.13 10.66
CA PRO A 277 -8.93 37.46 9.88
C PRO A 277 -7.95 36.29 9.98
N ASN A 278 -7.43 35.83 8.84
CA ASN A 278 -6.40 34.80 8.80
C ASN A 278 -5.26 35.21 9.75
N PRO A 279 -4.92 34.40 10.77
CA PRO A 279 -3.82 34.74 11.65
C PRO A 279 -2.53 34.80 10.83
N ILE A 280 -1.80 35.90 10.96
CA ILE A 280 -0.45 36.03 10.39
C ILE A 280 0.42 34.98 11.09
N ARG A 281 1.03 34.12 10.28
CA ARG A 281 1.75 32.91 10.69
C ARG A 281 2.87 33.21 11.69
N THR A 282 2.63 32.96 12.97
CA THR A 282 3.68 32.90 14.00
C THR A 282 3.54 31.63 14.83
N TYR A 283 4.63 30.87 14.90
CA TYR A 283 4.77 29.59 15.60
C TYR A 283 4.42 29.72 17.08
N SER A 284 3.26 29.18 17.49
CA SER A 284 2.93 28.78 18.86
C SER A 284 2.14 27.47 18.80
N GLU A 285 2.38 26.56 19.74
CA GLU A 285 1.87 25.18 19.83
C GLU A 285 0.34 25.06 20.05
N GLY A 286 -0.46 26.02 19.58
CA GLY A 286 -1.92 26.06 19.75
C GLY A 286 -2.76 25.65 18.55
N TRP A 287 -2.14 25.13 17.49
CA TRP A 287 -2.76 24.95 16.17
C TRP A 287 -3.95 23.98 16.12
N GLU A 288 -4.11 23.05 17.07
CA GLU A 288 -5.21 22.07 17.02
C GLU A 288 -6.61 22.70 17.26
N GLN A 289 -6.70 23.95 17.71
CA GLN A 289 -7.98 24.60 18.04
C GLN A 289 -8.25 25.93 17.32
N GLY A 290 -7.40 26.36 16.37
CA GLY A 290 -7.60 27.63 15.66
C GLY A 290 -7.52 28.89 16.53
N LEU A 291 -6.88 28.78 17.71
CA LEU A 291 -6.76 29.85 18.69
C LEU A 291 -5.56 30.76 18.39
N PRO A 292 -5.66 32.06 18.75
CA PRO A 292 -4.58 33.02 18.59
C PRO A 292 -3.30 32.62 19.34
N GLY A 293 -2.15 33.10 18.84
CA GLY A 293 -0.87 32.95 19.53
C GLY A 293 -0.72 33.93 20.71
N PRO A 294 0.26 33.71 21.61
CA PRO A 294 0.41 34.33 22.94
C PRO A 294 0.65 35.84 23.00
N TYR A 295 0.59 36.54 21.86
CA TYR A 295 0.83 37.98 21.74
C TYR A 295 -0.22 38.63 20.86
N THR A 296 -1.45 38.11 20.91
CA THR A 296 -2.51 38.64 20.08
C THR A 296 -2.98 39.97 20.63
N ALA A 297 -2.95 41.01 19.81
CA ALA A 297 -3.29 42.37 20.22
C ALA A 297 -4.78 42.57 20.55
N HIS A 298 -5.63 41.60 20.17
CA HIS A 298 -7.09 41.65 20.31
C HIS A 298 -7.66 40.26 20.66
N PRO A 299 -7.40 39.71 21.86
CA PRO A 299 -7.92 38.41 22.30
C PRO A 299 -9.46 38.37 22.32
N GLU A 300 -10.10 39.51 22.54
CA GLU A 300 -11.56 39.70 22.50
C GLU A 300 -12.22 39.37 21.15
N ARG A 301 -11.43 39.26 20.06
CA ARG A 301 -11.95 38.83 18.76
C ARG A 301 -12.01 37.31 18.58
N TYR A 302 -11.43 36.57 19.52
CA TYR A 302 -11.26 35.12 19.41
C TYR A 302 -12.02 34.34 20.49
N ALA A 303 -12.69 35.04 21.40
CA ALA A 303 -13.59 34.46 22.40
C ALA A 303 -15.03 34.91 22.15
N ASP A 304 -15.96 33.96 22.19
CA ASP A 304 -17.40 34.22 22.01
C ASP A 304 -18.10 34.44 23.36
N THR A 305 -17.45 34.09 24.47
CA THR A 305 -17.95 34.26 25.84
C THR A 305 -16.90 34.86 26.78
N GLU A 306 -17.33 35.53 27.85
CA GLU A 306 -16.42 36.11 28.86
C GLU A 306 -15.53 35.05 29.51
N GLU A 307 -16.08 33.86 29.76
CA GLU A 307 -15.34 32.73 30.34
C GLU A 307 -14.28 32.16 29.37
N GLU A 308 -14.55 32.23 28.07
CA GLU A 308 -13.57 31.85 27.04
C GLU A 308 -12.46 32.90 26.92
N LEU A 309 -12.79 34.19 27.02
CA LEU A 309 -11.81 35.27 27.03
C LEU A 309 -10.86 35.14 28.22
N GLU A 310 -11.37 34.88 29.41
CA GLU A 310 -10.58 34.66 30.62
C GLU A 310 -9.64 33.45 30.47
N ARG A 311 -10.14 32.32 29.94
CA ARG A 311 -9.30 31.14 29.66
C ARG A 311 -8.23 31.39 28.62
N LEU A 312 -8.50 32.23 27.62
CA LEU A 312 -7.50 32.62 26.61
C LEU A 312 -6.41 33.47 27.25
N GLN A 313 -6.78 34.48 28.05
CA GLN A 313 -5.82 35.33 28.76
C GLN A 313 -4.94 34.52 29.71
N ASP A 314 -5.52 33.63 30.53
CA ASP A 314 -4.79 32.72 31.42
C ASP A 314 -3.83 31.77 30.68
N ARG A 315 -4.16 31.43 29.44
CA ARG A 315 -3.29 30.60 28.59
C ARG A 315 -2.14 31.43 28.03
N GLU A 316 -2.41 32.63 27.54
CA GLU A 316 -1.38 33.54 27.02
C GLU A 316 -0.37 33.86 28.12
N GLU A 317 -0.82 34.19 29.34
CA GLU A 317 0.05 34.46 30.48
C GLU A 317 0.98 33.28 30.80
N ARG A 318 0.44 32.05 30.85
CA ARG A 318 1.25 30.83 31.08
C ARG A 318 2.27 30.56 29.98
N GLN A 319 1.99 30.96 28.74
CA GLN A 319 2.93 30.81 27.63
C GLN A 319 4.03 31.88 27.70
N VAL A 320 3.70 33.12 28.05
CA VAL A 320 4.66 34.21 28.27
C VAL A 320 5.62 33.87 29.42
N GLU A 321 5.12 33.33 30.53
CA GLU A 321 5.97 32.90 31.65
C GLU A 321 6.97 31.80 31.28
N ARG A 322 6.62 30.96 30.30
CA ARG A 322 7.45 29.84 29.83
C ARG A 322 8.32 30.21 28.63
N GLU A 323 8.26 31.45 28.16
CA GLU A 323 9.01 31.89 26.99
C GLU A 323 10.51 31.97 27.32
N THR A 324 11.30 31.22 26.54
CA THR A 324 12.75 31.10 26.75
C THR A 324 13.57 31.85 25.71
N ARG A 325 12.93 32.39 24.67
CA ARG A 325 13.60 33.17 23.63
C ARG A 325 14.22 34.44 24.23
N PRO A 326 15.49 34.77 23.93
CA PRO A 326 16.22 35.87 24.59
C PRO A 326 15.53 37.24 24.56
N LEU A 327 14.75 37.51 23.51
CA LEU A 327 14.03 38.77 23.32
C LEU A 327 12.69 38.80 24.07
N LEU A 328 11.99 37.68 24.19
CA LEU A 328 10.60 37.59 24.62
C LEU A 328 10.42 36.94 26.01
N ARG A 329 11.52 36.41 26.58
CA ARG A 329 11.52 35.93 27.96
C ARG A 329 11.06 37.03 28.92
N PRO A 330 10.48 36.67 30.08
CA PRO A 330 10.11 37.64 31.10
C PRO A 330 11.28 38.60 31.44
N GLY A 331 11.05 39.91 31.30
CA GLY A 331 12.05 40.97 31.48
C GLY A 331 12.95 41.27 30.26
N GLY A 332 12.76 40.55 29.16
CA GLY A 332 13.40 40.76 27.86
C GLY A 332 13.09 42.12 27.23
N ILE A 333 13.79 42.47 26.15
CA ILE A 333 13.58 43.74 25.45
C ILE A 333 12.25 43.75 24.66
N GLY A 334 11.79 42.59 24.21
CA GLY A 334 10.51 42.42 23.51
C GLY A 334 9.35 42.03 24.40
N ASP A 335 9.52 42.06 25.73
CA ASP A 335 8.44 41.76 26.69
C ASP A 335 7.41 42.92 26.72
N PRO A 336 6.16 42.70 26.27
CA PRO A 336 5.14 43.75 26.22
C PRO A 336 4.69 44.23 27.61
N HIS A 337 4.99 43.48 28.68
CA HIS A 337 4.67 43.85 30.06
C HIS A 337 5.80 44.64 30.74
N LYS A 338 6.90 44.90 30.03
CA LYS A 338 7.99 45.72 30.53
C LYS A 338 7.67 47.20 30.36
N ASN A 339 7.35 47.86 31.48
CA ASN A 339 7.20 49.32 31.51
C ASN A 339 8.54 50.00 31.24
N TYR A 340 8.70 50.54 30.03
CA TYR A 340 9.78 51.46 29.69
C TYR A 340 9.47 52.83 30.27
N ASN A 341 9.70 53.01 31.57
CA ASN A 341 9.74 54.35 32.14
C ASN A 341 10.97 55.06 31.58
N THR A 342 10.77 55.94 30.59
CA THR A 342 11.76 56.92 30.18
C THR A 342 11.81 58.02 31.24
N ALA A 343 12.56 57.78 32.30
CA ALA A 343 12.98 58.79 33.24
C ALA A 343 14.36 58.41 33.77
N ASP A 344 15.40 58.92 33.10
CA ASP A 344 16.71 59.22 33.66
C ASP A 344 17.42 60.13 32.64
N ASP A 345 17.36 61.44 32.92
CA ASP A 345 18.38 62.43 32.55
C ASP A 345 19.39 62.50 33.71
#